data_AF-A0A354G3H8-F1
#
_entry.id   AF-A0A354G3H8-F1
#
_cell.length_a   1.000
_cell.length_b   1.000
_cell.length_c   1.000
_cell.angle_alpha   90.00
_cell.angle_beta   90.00
_cell.angle_gamma   90.00
#
_symmetry.space_group_name_H-M   'P 1'
#
loop_
_entity.id
_entity.type
_entity.pdbx_description
1 polymer ?
#
loop_
_entity_poly.entity_id
_entity_poly.type
_entity_poly.pdbx_seq_one_letter_code
_entity_poly.pdbx_strand_id
1 'polypeptide(L)'
;MAFALKMGSCGAVTNIASEMLRHIGYKVKKVHGTTPASPDHAWIKVEDGNKKWVSLDLSQEEMTDLKSHVEIADCAEWEEINDILLKTHLRFISESKD
;
A
#
# COMPACT_ATOMS: atom_id res chain seq x y z
N MET A 1 -9.11 -19.10 -6.89
CA MET A 1 -9.08 -18.51 -8.25
C MET A 1 -8.26 -17.22 -8.33
N ALA A 2 -8.43 -16.22 -7.45
CA ALA A 2 -7.66 -14.96 -7.52
C ALA A 2 -6.12 -15.11 -7.49
N PHE A 3 -5.58 -15.96 -6.60
CA PHE A 3 -4.14 -16.26 -6.54
C PHE A 3 -3.62 -16.96 -7.80
N ALA A 4 -4.41 -17.87 -8.39
CA ALA A 4 -4.07 -18.58 -9.62
C ALA A 4 -4.19 -17.71 -10.89
N LEU A 5 -4.97 -16.62 -10.82
CA LEU A 5 -5.19 -15.68 -11.92
C LEU A 5 -4.31 -14.42 -11.82
N LYS A 6 -3.40 -14.35 -10.83
CA LYS A 6 -2.64 -13.12 -10.50
C LYS A 6 -3.52 -11.86 -10.35
N MET A 7 -4.80 -12.03 -10.04
CA MET A 7 -5.74 -10.92 -9.84
C MET A 7 -5.65 -10.38 -8.41
N GLY A 8 -4.45 -9.99 -7.98
CA GLY A 8 -4.23 -9.39 -6.68
C GLY A 8 -4.48 -7.89 -6.75
N SER A 9 -5.50 -7.38 -6.06
CA SER A 9 -5.53 -5.93 -5.81
C SER A 9 -4.33 -5.57 -4.92
N CYS A 10 -3.75 -4.39 -5.13
CA CYS A 10 -2.63 -3.89 -4.32
C CYS A 10 -2.93 -3.94 -2.81
N GLY A 11 -4.18 -3.66 -2.43
CA GLY A 11 -4.66 -3.81 -1.04
C GLY A 11 -4.63 -5.26 -0.55
N ALA A 12 -5.11 -6.22 -1.34
CA ALA A 12 -5.11 -7.64 -0.94
C ALA A 12 -3.68 -8.19 -0.79
N VAL A 13 -2.79 -7.87 -1.73
CA VAL A 13 -1.39 -8.30 -1.70
C VAL A 13 -0.66 -7.68 -0.51
N THR A 14 -0.85 -6.38 -0.28
CA THR A 14 -0.27 -5.64 0.86
C THR A 14 -0.68 -6.25 2.19
N ASN A 15 -1.97 -6.56 2.37
CA ASN A 15 -2.48 -7.16 3.60
C ASN A 15 -1.93 -8.57 3.84
N ILE A 16 -1.94 -9.43 2.82
CA ILE A 16 -1.40 -10.80 2.97
C ILE A 16 0.10 -10.75 3.32
N ALA A 17 0.87 -9.95 2.59
CA ALA A 17 2.30 -9.85 2.80
C ALA A 17 2.66 -9.25 4.16
N SER A 18 1.94 -8.20 4.60
CA SER A 18 2.19 -7.60 5.90
C SER A 18 1.97 -8.60 7.03
N GLU A 19 0.88 -9.37 6.98
CA GLU A 19 0.58 -10.36 8.01
C GLU A 19 1.58 -11.52 8.02
N MET A 20 1.94 -12.06 6.85
CA MET A 20 2.94 -13.13 6.76
C MET A 20 4.30 -12.70 7.33
N LEU A 21 4.77 -11.50 6.96
CA LEU A 21 6.07 -10.98 7.40
C LEU A 21 6.08 -10.63 8.90
N ARG A 22 5.00 -10.04 9.41
CA ARG A 22 4.82 -9.79 10.85
C ARG A 22 4.86 -11.11 11.64
N HIS A 23 4.23 -12.16 11.14
CA HIS A 23 4.18 -13.46 11.80
C HIS A 23 5.57 -14.12 11.96
N ILE A 24 6.49 -13.86 11.03
CA ILE A 24 7.87 -14.38 11.10
C ILE A 24 8.85 -13.38 11.72
N GLY A 25 8.35 -12.30 12.35
CA GLY A 25 9.13 -11.39 13.19
C GLY A 25 9.64 -10.13 12.52
N TYR A 26 9.28 -9.84 11.26
CA TYR A 26 9.63 -8.56 10.63
C TYR A 26 8.74 -7.43 11.13
N LYS A 27 9.32 -6.23 11.26
CA LYS A 27 8.51 -5.01 11.41
C LYS A 27 8.06 -4.55 10.04
N VAL A 28 6.75 -4.43 9.87
CA VAL A 28 6.14 -4.07 8.58
C VAL A 28 5.10 -2.98 8.74
N LYS A 29 5.19 -1.96 7.89
CA LYS A 29 4.16 -0.94 7.69
C LYS A 29 3.45 -1.19 6.36
N LYS A 30 2.16 -0.90 6.32
CA LYS A 30 1.42 -0.74 5.07
C LYS A 30 1.62 0.70 4.60
N VAL A 31 1.62 0.93 3.31
CA VAL A 31 1.78 2.25 2.71
C VAL A 31 0.65 2.47 1.73
N HIS A 32 -0.01 3.62 1.85
CA HIS A 32 -0.89 4.16 0.82
C HIS A 32 -0.11 5.22 0.05
N GLY A 33 -0.23 5.21 -1.28
CA GLY A 33 0.28 6.29 -2.10
C GLY A 33 -0.20 6.24 -3.54
N THR A 34 0.45 7.03 -4.38
CA THR A 34 0.16 7.09 -5.81
C THR A 34 1.26 6.43 -6.63
N THR A 35 0.90 5.96 -7.82
CA THR A 35 1.83 5.48 -8.86
C THR A 35 1.44 6.12 -10.20
N PRO A 36 2.28 6.05 -11.24
CA PRO A 36 1.89 6.51 -12.58
C PRO A 36 0.64 5.81 -13.14
N ALA A 37 0.37 4.58 -12.70
CA ALA A 37 -0.74 3.76 -13.20
C ALA A 37 -2.03 3.91 -12.38
N SER A 38 -1.94 4.26 -11.09
CA SER A 38 -3.09 4.38 -10.19
C SER A 38 -2.87 5.49 -9.16
N PRO A 39 -3.83 6.42 -9.00
CA PRO A 39 -3.78 7.44 -7.94
C PRO A 39 -4.00 6.83 -6.55
N ASP A 40 -4.63 5.67 -6.46
CA ASP A 40 -4.86 4.95 -5.21
C ASP A 40 -4.15 3.61 -5.29
N HIS A 41 -3.04 3.47 -4.55
CA HIS A 41 -2.20 2.28 -4.56
C HIS A 41 -1.68 1.95 -3.17
N ALA A 42 -1.37 0.67 -2.95
CA ALA A 42 -0.90 0.19 -1.66
C ALA A 42 0.30 -0.76 -1.81
N TRP A 43 1.27 -0.62 -0.91
CA TRP A 43 2.47 -1.47 -0.82
C TRP A 43 2.94 -1.59 0.63
N ILE A 44 4.08 -2.24 0.87
CA ILE A 44 4.62 -2.42 2.23
C ILE A 44 5.99 -1.74 2.39
N LYS A 45 6.34 -1.44 3.64
CA LYS A 45 7.71 -1.16 4.08
C LYS A 45 8.14 -2.16 5.13
N VAL A 46 9.34 -2.70 4.97
CA VAL A 46 9.93 -3.65 5.92
C VAL A 46 11.18 -3.05 6.53
N GLU A 47 11.34 -3.15 7.84
CA GLU A 47 12.58 -2.75 8.53
C GLU A 47 13.66 -3.82 8.31
N ASP A 48 14.78 -3.44 7.69
CA ASP A 48 15.95 -4.31 7.49
C ASP A 48 16.77 -4.48 8.80
N GLY A 49 17.79 -5.34 8.75
CA GLY A 49 18.68 -5.57 9.89
C GLY A 49 19.48 -4.34 10.36
N ASN A 50 19.53 -3.29 9.54
CA ASN A 50 20.18 -2.01 9.84
C ASN A 50 19.18 -0.95 10.35
N LYS A 51 17.94 -1.34 10.65
CA LYS A 51 16.84 -0.44 11.04
C LYS A 51 16.44 0.56 9.94
N LYS A 52 16.69 0.22 8.68
CA LYS A 52 16.25 1.01 7.52
C LYS A 52 14.94 0.46 7.00
N TRP A 53 14.02 1.35 6.64
CA TRP A 53 12.77 0.96 5.99
C TRP A 53 13.01 0.79 4.49
N VAL A 54 12.66 -0.39 3.98
CA VAL A 54 12.74 -0.76 2.56
C VAL A 54 11.31 -0.91 2.04
N SER A 55 10.94 -0.10 1.06
CA SER A 55 9.64 -0.19 0.39
C SER A 55 9.64 -1.33 -0.62
N LEU A 56 8.56 -2.13 -0.66
CA LEU A 56 8.37 -3.26 -1.56
C LEU A 56 6.93 -3.25 -2.09
N ASP A 57 6.76 -3.28 -3.40
CA ASP A 57 5.47 -3.39 -4.08
C ASP A 57 5.31 -4.76 -4.74
N LEU A 58 4.77 -5.70 -3.97
CA LEU A 58 4.59 -7.09 -4.39
C LEU A 58 3.44 -7.26 -5.40
N SER A 59 2.70 -6.19 -5.70
CA SER A 59 1.62 -6.20 -6.69
C SER A 59 2.11 -5.90 -8.11
N GLN A 60 3.37 -5.46 -8.26
CA GLN A 60 4.03 -5.17 -9.53
C GLN A 60 4.96 -6.31 -9.95
N GLU A 61 5.30 -6.33 -11.24
CA GLU A 61 6.28 -7.29 -11.78
C GLU A 61 7.70 -7.00 -11.26
N GLU A 62 8.10 -5.73 -11.22
CA GLU A 62 9.33 -5.26 -10.58
C GLU A 62 9.06 -4.69 -9.18
N MET A 63 9.28 -5.52 -8.15
CA MET A 63 8.82 -5.22 -6.79
C MET A 63 9.58 -4.09 -6.06
N THR A 64 10.75 -3.71 -6.56
CA THR A 64 11.68 -2.78 -5.88
C THR A 64 11.89 -1.45 -6.60
N ASP A 65 11.44 -1.31 -7.86
CA ASP A 65 11.57 -0.04 -8.59
C ASP A 65 10.41 0.90 -8.26
N LEU A 66 10.56 1.62 -7.15
CA LEU A 66 9.53 2.48 -6.58
C LEU A 66 9.83 3.98 -6.78
N LYS A 67 10.71 4.32 -7.73
CA LYS A 67 11.13 5.72 -7.96
C LYS A 67 10.00 6.66 -8.33
N SER A 68 8.93 6.10 -8.91
CA SER A 68 7.75 6.84 -9.35
C SER A 68 6.59 6.80 -8.35
N HIS A 69 6.75 6.06 -7.25
CA HIS A 69 5.74 5.99 -6.18
C HIS A 69 5.84 7.22 -5.30
N VAL A 70 4.68 7.82 -4.99
CA VAL A 70 4.60 8.92 -4.03
C VAL A 70 3.85 8.45 -2.81
N GLU A 71 4.53 8.43 -1.67
CA GLU A 71 3.95 8.02 -0.39
C GLU A 71 3.01 9.11 0.15
N ILE A 72 1.77 8.73 0.46
CA ILE A 72 0.79 9.61 1.09
C ILE A 72 0.71 9.32 2.59
N ALA A 73 0.72 8.04 2.99
CA ALA A 73 0.61 7.66 4.39
C ALA A 73 1.28 6.31 4.71
N ASP A 74 1.96 6.25 5.86
CA ASP A 74 2.33 5.01 6.53
C ASP A 74 1.15 4.58 7.42
N CYS A 75 0.63 3.36 7.21
CA CYS A 75 -0.53 2.82 7.92
C CYS A 75 -0.15 1.53 8.67
N ALA A 76 -0.69 1.35 9.87
CA ALA A 76 -0.60 0.10 10.60
C ALA A 76 -1.65 -0.91 10.07
N GLU A 77 -2.87 -0.43 9.84
CA GLU A 77 -4.03 -1.24 9.50
C GLU A 77 -4.77 -0.80 8.23
N TRP A 78 -5.60 -1.67 7.67
CA TRP A 78 -6.34 -1.41 6.43
C TRP A 78 -7.41 -0.33 6.63
N GLU A 79 -8.01 -0.28 7.81
CA GLU A 79 -9.04 0.66 8.19
C GLU A 79 -8.52 2.10 8.09
N GLU A 80 -7.24 2.34 8.39
CA GLU A 80 -6.60 3.66 8.24
C GLU A 80 -6.50 4.08 6.77
N ILE A 81 -6.18 3.14 5.87
CA ILE A 81 -6.15 3.36 4.42
C ILE A 81 -7.56 3.68 3.91
N ASN A 82 -8.56 2.92 4.35
CA ASN A 82 -9.96 3.12 3.97
C ASN A 82 -10.50 4.48 4.43
N ASP A 83 -10.14 4.91 5.64
CA ASP A 83 -10.53 6.22 6.19
C ASP A 83 -9.95 7.39 5.38
N ILE A 84 -8.70 7.27 4.92
CA ILE A 84 -8.04 8.25 4.05
C ILE A 84 -8.80 8.34 2.71
N LEU A 85 -9.11 7.19 2.09
CA LEU A 85 -9.84 7.13 0.83
C LEU A 85 -11.22 7.79 0.93
N LEU A 86 -11.98 7.48 1.99
CA LEU A 86 -13.29 8.05 2.25
C LEU A 86 -13.24 9.58 2.43
N LYS A 87 -12.27 10.09 3.21
CA LYS A 87 -12.09 11.53 3.42
C LYS A 87 -11.72 12.25 2.13
N THR A 88 -10.83 11.69 1.32
CA THR A 88 -10.45 12.23 0.01
C THR A 88 -11.66 12.29 -0.91
N HIS A 89 -12.45 11.22 -0.99
CA HIS A 89 -13.66 11.18 -1.82
C HIS A 89 -14.71 12.22 -1.39
N LEU A 90 -14.94 12.37 -0.09
CA LEU A 90 -15.87 13.37 0.45
C LEU A 90 -15.43 14.80 0.15
N ARG A 91 -14.12 15.08 0.19
CA ARG A 91 -13.55 16.39 -0.14
C ARG A 91 -13.76 16.75 -1.61
N PHE A 92 -13.54 15.81 -2.53
CA PHE A 92 -13.82 16.02 -3.95
C PHE A 92 -15.32 16.27 -4.22
N ILE A 93 -16.23 15.61 -3.50
CA ILE A 93 -17.67 15.85 -3.63
C ILE A 93 -18.07 17.24 -3.11
N SER A 94 -17.40 17.75 -2.06
CA SER A 94 -17.67 19.11 -1.58
C SER A 94 -17.12 20.19 -2.50
N GLU A 95 -15.93 20.00 -3.08
CA GLU A 95 -15.26 20.98 -3.95
C GLU A 95 -15.83 21.00 -5.38
N SER A 96 -16.61 19.99 -5.79
CA SER A 96 -17.28 19.93 -7.10
C SER A 96 -18.69 20.53 -7.12
N LYS A 97 -19.15 21.06 -5.98
CA LYS A 97 -20.47 21.71 -5.82
C LYS A 97 -20.42 23.24 -5.82
N ASP A 98 -19.23 23.82 -5.94
CA ASP A 98 -18.99 25.25 -6.17
C ASP A 98 -18.66 25.52 -7.65
#